data_AF-A0AAE1BKA7-F1
#
_entry.id   AF-A0AAE1BKA7-F1
#
_cell.length_a   1.000
_cell.length_b   1.000
_cell.length_c   1.000
_cell.angle_alpha   90.00
_cell.angle_beta   90.00
_cell.angle_gamma   90.00
#
_symmetry.space_group_name_H-M   'P 1'
#
loop_
_entity.id
_entity.type
_entity.pdbx_description
1 polymer ?
#
loop_
_entity_poly.entity_id
_entity_poly.type
_entity_poly.pdbx_seq_one_letter_code
_entity_poly.pdbx_strand_id
1 'polypeptide(L)'
;MAATITRCLLSFSRPLRPLRTLINTQVLPVRHLNLLEYQSKVLLDQHGVTVQRFRILDSHDNAVAASKDLDAEEYVVKAQILAGGRGKGHFDNGFKGGVHLTKE
;
A
#
# COMPACT_ATOMS: atom_id res chain seq x y z
N MET A 1 -11.78 63.60 11.05
CA MET A 1 -13.02 64.01 10.35
C MET A 1 -13.76 62.77 9.90
N ALA A 2 -14.92 62.52 10.51
CA ALA A 2 -15.79 61.39 10.19
C ALA A 2 -16.61 61.67 8.93
N ALA A 3 -16.89 60.63 8.15
CA ALA A 3 -17.93 60.65 7.13
C ALA A 3 -18.80 59.41 7.30
N THR A 4 -20.01 59.66 7.81
CA THR A 4 -21.14 58.74 7.91
C THR A 4 -21.73 58.51 6.52
N ILE A 5 -21.93 57.26 6.10
CA ILE A 5 -22.76 56.93 4.94
C ILE A 5 -23.89 56.01 5.35
N THR A 6 -25.08 56.49 4.99
CA THR A 6 -26.40 56.07 5.37
C THR A 6 -26.83 54.77 4.67
N ARG A 7 -27.30 53.84 5.50
CA ARG A 7 -28.27 52.76 5.27
C ARG A 7 -28.98 52.77 3.90
N CYS A 8 -28.71 51.77 3.06
CA CYS A 8 -29.65 51.31 2.05
C CYS A 8 -30.07 49.87 2.39
N LEU A 9 -31.17 49.73 3.13
CA LEU A 9 -31.87 48.46 3.30
C LEU A 9 -32.65 48.19 2.01
N LEU A 10 -32.04 47.45 1.09
CA LEU A 10 -32.78 46.74 0.05
C LEU A 10 -32.98 45.31 0.55
N SER A 11 -34.18 45.04 1.09
CA SER A 11 -34.69 43.70 1.37
C SER A 11 -34.87 42.94 0.07
N PHE A 12 -33.78 42.40 -0.46
CA PHE A 12 -33.81 41.50 -1.60
C PHE A 12 -34.07 40.08 -1.08
N SER A 13 -35.34 39.75 -0.92
CA SER A 13 -35.83 38.40 -0.63
C SER A 13 -35.56 37.48 -1.82
N ARG A 14 -34.33 36.97 -1.93
CA ARG A 14 -34.05 35.85 -2.83
C ARG A 14 -34.74 34.61 -2.24
N PRO A 15 -35.60 33.91 -2.98
CA PRO A 15 -36.06 32.60 -2.53
C PRO A 15 -34.83 31.70 -2.39
N LEU A 16 -34.69 31.07 -1.23
CA LEU A 16 -33.72 30.01 -1.02
C LEU A 16 -34.02 28.92 -2.04
N ARG A 17 -33.22 28.84 -3.10
CA ARG A 17 -33.19 27.65 -3.95
C ARG A 17 -32.79 26.51 -3.01
N PRO A 18 -33.53 25.39 -2.96
CA PRO A 18 -33.06 24.24 -2.23
C PRO A 18 -31.70 23.90 -2.84
N LEU A 19 -30.64 23.94 -2.03
CA LEU A 19 -29.39 23.30 -2.36
C LEU A 19 -29.72 21.82 -2.48
N ARG A 20 -30.08 21.40 -3.69
CA ARG A 20 -30.12 20.00 -4.07
C ARG A 20 -28.67 19.58 -3.92
N THR A 21 -28.34 18.97 -2.78
CA THR A 21 -27.08 18.30 -2.55
C THR A 21 -26.96 17.26 -3.66
N LEU A 22 -26.25 17.63 -4.73
CA LEU A 22 -25.77 16.66 -5.69
C LEU A 22 -24.74 15.85 -4.93
N ILE A 23 -25.20 14.81 -4.25
CA ILE A 23 -24.36 13.70 -3.81
C ILE A 23 -23.75 13.13 -5.09
N ASN A 24 -22.61 13.70 -5.45
CA ASN A 24 -21.75 13.20 -6.50
C ASN A 24 -21.21 11.86 -5.99
N THR A 25 -21.94 10.78 -6.25
CA THR A 25 -21.50 9.42 -5.96
C THR A 25 -20.40 9.10 -6.97
N GLN A 26 -19.19 9.63 -6.70
CA GLN A 26 -18.00 9.26 -7.43
C GLN A 26 -17.75 7.78 -7.10
N VAL A 27 -18.18 6.88 -7.98
CA VAL A 27 -17.88 5.45 -7.87
C VAL A 27 -16.38 5.31 -8.02
N LEU A 28 -15.68 5.15 -6.90
CA LEU A 28 -14.24 4.91 -6.94
C LEU A 28 -14.02 3.51 -7.52
N PRO A 29 -13.14 3.35 -8.54
CA PRO A 29 -12.83 2.05 -9.06
C PRO A 29 -12.18 1.18 -7.98
N VAL A 30 -12.86 0.10 -7.59
CA VAL A 30 -12.35 -0.88 -6.62
C VAL A 30 -11.57 -1.94 -7.38
N ARG A 31 -10.31 -2.17 -6.99
CA ARG A 31 -9.49 -3.24 -7.55
C ARG A 31 -9.76 -4.53 -6.76
N HIS A 32 -10.24 -5.56 -7.45
CA HIS A 32 -10.55 -6.88 -6.87
C HIS A 32 -9.37 -7.86 -6.92
N LEU A 33 -8.13 -7.34 -7.00
CA LEU A 33 -6.94 -8.17 -7.17
C LEU A 33 -5.82 -7.70 -6.24
N ASN A 34 -5.36 -8.61 -5.39
CA ASN A 34 -4.15 -8.46 -4.60
C ASN A 34 -3.23 -9.64 -4.91
N LEU A 35 -2.05 -9.36 -5.46
CA LEU A 35 -1.00 -10.34 -5.68
C LEU A 35 -0.02 -10.33 -4.52
N LEU A 36 0.57 -11.48 -4.22
CA LEU A 36 1.70 -11.57 -3.30
C LEU A 36 2.95 -10.90 -3.92
N GLU A 37 3.94 -10.59 -3.07
CA GLU A 37 5.18 -9.94 -3.52
C GLU A 37 5.88 -10.80 -4.57
N TYR A 38 6.01 -12.11 -4.33
CA TYR A 38 6.67 -13.00 -5.28
C TYR A 38 5.94 -13.08 -6.63
N GLN A 39 4.60 -13.13 -6.62
CA GLN A 39 3.79 -13.23 -7.84
C GLN A 39 3.98 -12.01 -8.72
N SER A 40 3.97 -10.83 -8.08
CA SER A 40 4.22 -9.56 -8.76
C SER A 40 5.63 -9.52 -9.35
N LYS A 41 6.65 -10.02 -8.61
CA LYS A 41 8.03 -10.08 -9.11
C LYS A 41 8.20 -11.04 -10.28
N VAL A 42 7.58 -12.23 -10.24
CA VAL A 42 7.59 -13.17 -11.38
C VAL A 42 7.01 -12.51 -12.62
N LEU A 43 5.86 -11.83 -12.48
CA LEU A 43 5.21 -11.17 -13.61
C LEU A 43 6.12 -10.07 -14.21
N LEU A 44 6.76 -9.27 -13.36
CA LEU A 44 7.67 -8.21 -13.80
C LEU A 44 8.90 -8.77 -14.52
N ASP A 45 9.50 -9.84 -13.98
CA ASP A 45 10.65 -10.52 -14.56
C ASP A 45 10.33 -11.09 -15.95
N GLN A 46 9.17 -11.74 -16.09
CA GLN A 46 8.67 -12.28 -17.37
C GLN A 46 8.52 -11.21 -18.46
N HIS A 47 8.33 -9.95 -18.08
CA HIS A 47 8.17 -8.82 -19.00
C HIS A 47 9.45 -7.98 -19.12
N GLY A 48 10.60 -8.49 -18.67
CA GLY A 48 11.91 -7.86 -18.82
C GLY A 48 12.16 -6.67 -17.89
N VAL A 49 11.35 -6.51 -16.83
CA VAL A 49 11.60 -5.49 -15.80
C VAL A 49 12.63 -6.04 -14.82
N THR A 50 13.64 -5.24 -14.50
CA THR A 50 14.68 -5.65 -13.55
C THR A 50 14.09 -5.83 -12.15
N VAL A 51 14.14 -7.05 -11.65
CA VAL A 51 13.73 -7.39 -10.28
C VAL A 51 14.90 -7.97 -9.49
N GLN A 52 14.80 -7.92 -8.16
CA GLN A 52 15.75 -8.56 -7.28
C GLN A 52 15.66 -10.09 -7.45
N ARG A 53 16.80 -10.79 -7.51
CA ARG A 53 16.84 -12.26 -7.50
C ARG A 53 16.15 -12.79 -6.24
N PHE A 54 15.29 -13.78 -6.37
CA PHE A 54 14.57 -14.37 -5.24
C PHE A 54 14.28 -15.85 -5.46
N ARG A 55 14.02 -16.55 -4.35
CA ARG A 55 13.50 -17.92 -4.31
C ARG A 55 12.33 -18.00 -3.34
N ILE A 56 11.38 -18.87 -3.62
CA ILE A 56 10.21 -19.14 -2.76
C ILE A 56 10.55 -20.38 -1.93
N LEU A 57 10.24 -20.31 -0.64
CA LEU A 57 10.45 -21.39 0.31
C LEU A 57 9.10 -21.82 0.87
N ASP A 58 8.70 -23.05 0.56
CA ASP A 58 7.47 -23.66 1.10
C ASP A 58 7.75 -24.41 2.41
N SER A 59 9.00 -24.86 2.60
CA SER A 59 9.47 -25.58 3.78
C SER A 59 10.86 -25.10 4.18
N HIS A 60 11.20 -25.29 5.46
CA HIS A 60 12.50 -24.95 6.04
C HIS A 60 13.66 -25.68 5.36
N ASP A 61 13.48 -26.95 4.97
CA ASP A 61 14.55 -27.77 4.40
C ASP A 61 15.10 -27.21 3.08
N ASN A 62 14.26 -26.49 2.34
CA ASN A 62 14.62 -25.89 1.05
C ASN A 62 15.46 -24.61 1.22
N ALA A 63 15.56 -24.05 2.43
CA ALA A 63 16.25 -22.79 2.68
C ALA A 63 17.73 -22.89 2.29
N VAL A 64 18.41 -23.98 2.69
CA VAL A 64 19.84 -24.17 2.42
C VAL A 64 20.13 -24.29 0.93
N ALA A 65 19.27 -24.98 0.17
CA ALA A 65 19.41 -25.08 -1.28
C ALA A 65 19.18 -23.72 -1.95
N ALA A 66 18.16 -22.98 -1.53
CA ALA A 66 17.86 -21.66 -2.08
C ALA A 66 18.97 -20.63 -1.80
N SER A 67 19.61 -20.67 -0.62
CA SER A 67 20.76 -19.81 -0.32
C SER A 67 21.92 -20.09 -1.26
N LYS A 68 22.23 -21.38 -1.50
CA LYS A 68 23.30 -21.79 -2.43
C LYS A 68 23.02 -21.35 -3.88
N ASP A 69 21.77 -21.42 -4.32
CA ASP A 69 21.37 -21.00 -5.67
C ASP A 69 21.51 -19.49 -5.88
N LEU A 70 21.24 -18.69 -4.84
CA LEU A 70 21.25 -17.23 -4.94
C LEU A 70 22.66 -16.64 -4.83
N ASP A 71 23.56 -17.32 -4.11
CA ASP A 71 24.97 -16.96 -3.90
C ASP A 71 25.14 -15.44 -3.68
N ALA A 72 24.66 -14.97 -2.54
CA ALA A 72 24.67 -13.57 -2.14
C ALA A 72 25.33 -13.39 -0.77
N GLU A 73 25.94 -12.22 -0.54
CA GLU A 73 26.56 -11.88 0.75
C GLU A 73 25.52 -11.63 1.85
N GLU A 74 24.34 -11.17 1.48
CA GLU A 74 23.25 -10.86 2.41
C GLU A 74 21.90 -11.24 1.79
N TYR A 75 21.06 -11.86 2.61
CA TYR A 75 19.74 -12.34 2.26
C TYR A 75 18.67 -11.58 3.04
N VAL A 76 17.52 -11.38 2.39
CA VAL A 76 16.35 -10.79 3.03
C VAL A 76 15.21 -11.80 3.03
N VAL A 77 14.90 -12.34 4.21
CA VAL A 77 13.79 -13.27 4.41
C VAL A 77 12.53 -12.46 4.67
N LYS A 78 11.50 -12.64 3.83
CA LYS A 78 10.24 -11.91 3.91
C LYS A 78 9.04 -12.84 3.96
N ALA A 79 8.20 -12.66 4.98
CA ALA A 79 6.91 -13.31 5.06
C ALA A 79 6.00 -12.90 3.88
N GLN A 80 5.35 -13.88 3.27
CA GLN A 80 4.41 -13.68 2.18
C GLN A 80 2.98 -13.57 2.74
N ILE A 81 2.48 -12.34 2.85
CA ILE A 81 1.10 -12.03 3.25
C ILE A 81 0.59 -10.85 2.42
N LEU A 82 -0.73 -10.75 2.23
CA LEU A 82 -1.36 -9.64 1.51
C LEU A 82 -1.51 -8.36 2.36
N ALA A 83 -0.98 -8.35 3.58
CA ALA A 83 -1.01 -7.22 4.48
C ALA A 83 0.29 -6.39 4.41
N GLY A 84 0.15 -5.08 4.62
CA GLY A 84 1.28 -4.18 4.84
C GLY A 84 1.88 -4.31 6.24
N GLY A 85 2.95 -3.56 6.53
CA GLY A 85 3.49 -3.44 7.88
C GLY A 85 4.30 -4.64 8.40
N ARG A 86 4.63 -5.61 7.53
CA ARG A 86 5.37 -6.85 7.85
C ARG A 86 6.58 -6.65 8.77
N GLY A 87 7.43 -5.64 8.52
CA GLY A 87 8.65 -5.42 9.31
C GLY A 87 8.41 -5.07 10.78
N LYS A 88 7.25 -4.47 11.12
CA LYS A 88 6.87 -4.17 12.52
C LYS A 88 5.86 -5.17 13.09
N GLY A 89 5.48 -6.18 12.32
CA GLY A 89 4.58 -7.24 12.76
C GLY A 89 5.23 -8.15 13.80
N HIS A 90 4.43 -9.00 14.43
CA HIS A 90 4.88 -10.07 15.30
C HIS A 90 4.12 -11.34 14.94
N PHE A 91 4.74 -12.48 15.18
CA PHE A 91 4.14 -13.79 15.04
C PHE A 91 3.69 -14.31 16.41
N ASP A 92 2.74 -15.23 16.40
CA ASP A 92 2.14 -15.78 17.62
C ASP A 92 3.14 -16.60 18.48
N ASN A 93 4.21 -17.09 17.86
CA ASN A 93 5.32 -17.76 18.52
C ASN A 93 6.31 -16.79 19.22
N GLY A 94 6.01 -15.49 19.24
CA GLY A 94 6.86 -14.45 19.83
C GLY A 94 7.95 -13.91 18.90
N PHE A 95 8.05 -14.42 17.66
CA PHE A 95 9.01 -13.93 16.67
C PHE A 95 8.62 -12.53 16.18
N LYS A 96 9.58 -11.60 16.14
CA LYS A 96 9.33 -10.17 15.89
C LYS A 96 9.81 -9.77 14.51
N GLY A 97 8.90 -9.25 13.69
CA GLY A 97 9.16 -8.79 12.34
C GLY A 97 8.94 -9.91 11.32
N GLY A 98 8.30 -9.59 10.20
CA GLY A 98 8.16 -10.47 9.04
C GLY A 98 9.19 -10.19 7.95
N VAL A 99 10.22 -9.39 8.25
CA VAL A 99 11.31 -9.03 7.32
C VAL A 99 12.62 -9.06 8.10
N HIS A 100 13.51 -9.98 7.75
CA HIS A 100 14.80 -10.17 8.42
C HIS A 100 15.94 -10.16 7.40
N LEU A 101 17.08 -9.63 7.83
CA LEU A 101 18.33 -9.74 7.10
C LEU A 101 19.17 -10.83 7.76
N THR A 102 19.75 -11.70 6.94
CA THR A 102 20.69 -12.74 7.38
C THR A 102 21.84 -12.81 6.39
N LYS A 103 23.02 -13.20 6.87
CA LYS A 103 24.19 -13.48 6.02
C LYS A 103 24.45 -14.99 5.87
N GLU A 104 23.71 -15.78 6.65
CA GLU A 104 23.78 -17.24 6.74
C GLU A 104 22.45 -17.86 6.29
#